data_AF-L8XU19-F1
#
_entry.id   AF-L8XU19-F1
#
_cell.length_a   1.000
_cell.length_b   1.000
_cell.length_c   1.000
_cell.angle_alpha   90.00
_cell.angle_beta   90.00
_cell.angle_gamma   90.00
#
_symmetry.space_group_name_H-M   'P 1'
#
loop_
_entity.id
_entity.type
_entity.pdbx_description
1 polymer ?
#
loop_
_entity_poly.entity_id
_entity_poly.type
_entity_poly.pdbx_seq_one_letter_code
_entity_poly.pdbx_strand_id
1 'polypeptide(L)'
;MKLLAYLKSLLKTFQNKYLSDKNSQPSNTTESLTKDSKNNHTLNNINQKKFDEWVKSLDFEEKITNINECYETHEKESLQNEATQYDTNHPEFDRWMNLHNPKSKIKDSKNTPTLDDINQKKFDEWVKSLDFGEKISREHLTFDFKKGRINAFIQQQNIEYLTHFTRLENLENILKHGLLSREAIASHSIDSIFNDSLRLDNLQNSICTSISFPNYKMFYKLRLESPEAIWVILKLDPCILHELKAVFCHTNAASKAITSLPIHQLMTLDALKNMFSGNRANNIPSCFTTDPQAEVVFLETIPSKYIKEISFSNHSNHHLNNIKKRYTPQFNFTIDQSLFTPRSDYKHWSQSK
;
A
#
# COMPACT_ATOMS: atom_id res chain seq x y z
N MET A 1 4.56 10.04 -13.17
CA MET A 1 5.97 9.64 -13.37
C MET A 1 6.43 8.40 -12.59
N LYS A 2 6.08 8.20 -11.30
CA LYS A 2 6.69 7.11 -10.49
C LYS A 2 6.22 5.68 -10.81
N LEU A 3 4.92 5.47 -11.12
CA LEU A 3 4.43 4.18 -11.64
C LEU A 3 5.14 3.80 -12.95
N LEU A 4 5.27 4.76 -13.87
CA LEU A 4 5.97 4.54 -15.14
C LEU A 4 7.43 4.14 -14.94
N ALA A 5 8.13 4.76 -13.99
CA ALA A 5 9.50 4.38 -13.63
C ALA A 5 9.59 2.94 -13.08
N TYR A 6 8.65 2.54 -12.21
CA TYR A 6 8.56 1.18 -11.71
C TYR A 6 8.23 0.17 -12.83
N LEU A 7 7.29 0.48 -13.72
CA LEU A 7 6.94 -0.36 -14.86
C LEU A 7 8.11 -0.51 -15.85
N LYS A 8 8.85 0.57 -16.11
CA LYS A 8 10.09 0.54 -16.91
C LYS A 8 11.17 -0.30 -16.24
N SER A 9 11.31 -0.19 -14.91
CA SER A 9 12.24 -1.02 -14.14
C SER A 9 11.87 -2.51 -14.23
N LEU A 10 10.59 -2.85 -14.10
CA LEU A 10 10.09 -4.20 -14.27
C LEU A 10 10.40 -4.75 -15.66
N LEU A 11 10.03 -4.01 -16.71
CA LEU A 11 10.30 -4.40 -18.09
C LEU A 11 11.79 -4.68 -18.32
N LYS A 12 12.67 -3.84 -17.78
CA LYS A 12 14.12 -4.02 -17.85
C LYS A 12 14.58 -5.28 -17.11
N THR A 13 14.08 -5.52 -15.90
CA THR A 13 14.35 -6.77 -15.14
C THR A 13 13.89 -8.00 -15.93
N PHE A 14 12.74 -7.94 -16.60
CA PHE A 14 12.23 -9.04 -17.42
C PHE A 14 13.06 -9.28 -18.68
N GLN A 15 13.41 -8.23 -19.42
CA GLN A 15 14.30 -8.33 -20.58
C GLN A 15 15.63 -8.98 -20.18
N ASN A 16 16.17 -8.62 -19.02
CA ASN A 16 17.41 -9.20 -18.50
C ASN A 16 17.25 -10.68 -18.12
N LYS A 17 16.16 -11.07 -17.44
CA LYS A 17 15.90 -12.47 -17.04
C LYS A 17 15.65 -13.39 -18.24
N TYR A 18 14.95 -12.91 -19.26
CA TYR A 18 14.74 -13.65 -20.50
C TYR A 18 16.08 -13.95 -21.21
N LEU A 19 17.00 -12.99 -21.23
CA LEU A 19 18.34 -13.15 -21.80
C LEU A 19 19.20 -14.13 -21.00
N SER A 20 19.15 -14.10 -19.67
CA SER A 20 19.93 -15.03 -18.82
C SER A 20 19.48 -16.48 -18.98
N ASP A 21 18.17 -16.73 -19.05
CA ASP A 21 17.61 -18.09 -19.12
C ASP A 21 17.85 -18.79 -20.48
N LYS A 22 18.06 -18.03 -21.56
CA LYS A 22 18.46 -18.57 -22.87
C LYS A 22 19.97 -18.80 -23.01
N ASN A 23 20.79 -17.92 -22.42
CA ASN A 23 22.25 -18.10 -22.39
C ASN A 23 22.70 -19.29 -21.51
N SER A 24 21.79 -19.82 -20.69
CA SER A 24 22.02 -20.98 -19.81
C SER A 24 21.70 -22.33 -20.48
N GLN A 25 21.29 -22.35 -21.76
CA GLN A 25 21.10 -23.58 -22.54
C GLN A 25 22.39 -23.95 -23.29
N PRO A 26 22.84 -25.22 -23.27
CA PRO A 26 24.06 -25.62 -23.98
C PRO A 26 23.83 -25.52 -25.50
N SER A 27 24.55 -24.60 -26.15
CA SER A 27 24.47 -24.38 -27.60
C SER A 27 25.39 -25.35 -28.34
N ASN A 28 24.81 -26.28 -29.09
CA ASN A 28 25.51 -26.98 -30.16
C ASN A 28 25.49 -26.10 -31.41
N THR A 29 26.67 -25.90 -32.01
CA THR A 29 27.00 -25.24 -33.30
C THR A 29 27.07 -23.70 -33.32
N THR A 30 28.23 -23.21 -33.78
CA THR A 30 28.67 -21.80 -33.83
C THR A 30 27.95 -20.93 -34.87
N GLU A 31 27.15 -21.51 -35.78
CA GLU A 31 26.37 -20.76 -36.78
C GLU A 31 24.98 -20.31 -36.29
N SER A 32 24.40 -20.91 -35.22
CA SER A 32 23.07 -20.52 -34.72
C SER A 32 23.10 -19.21 -33.90
N LEU A 33 24.22 -18.91 -33.25
CA LEU A 33 24.37 -17.79 -32.31
C LEU A 33 24.14 -16.40 -32.95
N THR A 34 24.45 -16.22 -34.24
CA THR A 34 24.31 -14.92 -34.92
C THR A 34 22.89 -14.64 -35.43
N LYS A 35 22.13 -15.68 -35.79
CA LYS A 35 20.71 -15.57 -36.13
C LYS A 35 19.85 -15.39 -34.87
N ASP A 36 20.17 -16.12 -33.82
CA ASP A 36 19.45 -16.05 -32.56
C ASP A 36 19.63 -14.69 -31.87
N SER A 37 20.84 -14.09 -31.90
CA SER A 37 21.05 -12.76 -31.31
C SER A 37 20.31 -11.64 -32.07
N LYS A 38 20.26 -11.69 -33.41
CA LYS A 38 19.50 -10.73 -34.23
C LYS A 38 17.99 -10.87 -34.03
N ASN A 39 17.47 -12.11 -33.94
CA ASN A 39 16.06 -12.34 -33.64
C ASN A 39 15.69 -11.86 -32.24
N ASN A 40 16.55 -12.08 -31.24
CA ASN A 40 16.33 -11.62 -29.86
C ASN A 40 16.30 -10.09 -29.76
N HIS A 41 17.25 -9.40 -30.42
CA HIS A 41 17.27 -7.94 -30.43
C HIS A 41 16.03 -7.36 -31.11
N THR A 42 15.55 -8.02 -32.17
CA THR A 42 14.32 -7.64 -32.88
C THR A 42 13.07 -7.85 -32.01
N LEU A 43 12.97 -8.99 -31.32
CA LEU A 43 11.86 -9.31 -30.42
C LEU A 43 11.80 -8.36 -29.21
N ASN A 44 12.96 -8.01 -28.63
CA ASN A 44 13.05 -7.02 -27.55
C ASN A 44 12.61 -5.63 -28.02
N ASN A 45 13.02 -5.20 -29.20
CA ASN A 45 12.58 -3.92 -29.76
C ASN A 45 11.06 -3.89 -30.01
N ILE A 46 10.48 -5.01 -30.47
CA ILE A 46 9.03 -5.15 -30.67
C ILE A 46 8.29 -5.09 -29.33
N ASN A 47 8.75 -5.83 -28.31
CA ASN A 47 8.12 -5.84 -26.99
C ASN A 47 8.26 -4.49 -26.27
N GLN A 48 9.40 -3.80 -26.45
CA GLN A 48 9.61 -2.44 -25.95
C GLN A 48 8.64 -1.45 -26.62
N LYS A 49 8.52 -1.51 -27.95
CA LYS A 49 7.58 -0.65 -28.69
C LYS A 49 6.13 -0.89 -28.27
N LYS A 50 5.72 -2.16 -28.13
CA LYS A 50 4.39 -2.53 -27.61
C LYS A 50 4.16 -2.02 -26.19
N PHE A 51 5.18 -2.06 -25.33
CA PHE A 51 5.11 -1.49 -23.98
C PHE A 51 4.91 0.02 -24.02
N ASP A 52 5.71 0.73 -24.83
CA ASP A 52 5.63 2.18 -24.94
C ASP A 52 4.27 2.64 -25.52
N GLU A 53 3.72 1.91 -26.49
CA GLU A 53 2.36 2.12 -27.03
C GLU A 53 1.28 1.84 -25.97
N TRP A 54 1.41 0.75 -25.22
CA TRP A 54 0.48 0.44 -24.14
C TRP A 54 0.51 1.48 -23.03
N VAL A 55 1.69 1.92 -22.57
CA VAL A 55 1.84 3.01 -21.59
C VAL A 55 1.08 4.26 -22.05
N LYS A 56 1.20 4.65 -23.33
CA LYS A 56 0.49 5.80 -23.90
C LYS A 56 -1.03 5.62 -23.95
N SER A 57 -1.50 4.37 -23.99
CA SER A 57 -2.93 4.02 -23.99
C SER A 57 -3.58 3.99 -22.60
N LEU A 58 -2.76 4.07 -21.55
CA LEU A 58 -3.22 4.13 -20.18
C LEU A 58 -3.56 5.57 -19.83
N ASP A 59 -4.70 5.75 -19.18
CA ASP A 59 -5.27 7.05 -18.83
C ASP A 59 -4.58 7.66 -17.58
N PHE A 60 -3.24 7.62 -17.56
CA PHE A 60 -2.40 8.08 -16.45
C PHE A 60 -1.88 9.52 -16.66
N GLU A 61 -1.68 9.96 -17.90
CA GLU A 61 -1.08 11.27 -18.15
C GLU A 61 -2.06 12.42 -17.91
N GLU A 62 -3.35 12.28 -18.24
CA GLU A 62 -4.32 13.37 -18.11
C GLU A 62 -4.61 13.76 -16.63
N LYS A 63 -4.43 12.82 -15.69
CA LYS A 63 -4.50 13.11 -14.24
C LYS A 63 -3.17 13.57 -13.62
N ILE A 64 -2.02 13.27 -14.22
CA ILE A 64 -0.72 13.69 -13.68
C ILE A 64 -0.35 15.10 -14.14
N THR A 65 -0.73 15.49 -15.37
CA THR A 65 -0.53 16.87 -15.85
C THR A 65 -1.37 17.86 -15.04
N ASN A 66 -2.62 17.51 -14.71
CA ASN A 66 -3.48 18.31 -13.82
C ASN A 66 -2.98 18.40 -12.37
N ILE A 67 -2.24 17.40 -11.87
CA ILE A 67 -1.64 17.49 -10.52
C ILE A 67 -0.44 18.44 -10.55
N ASN A 68 0.40 18.42 -11.59
CA ASN A 68 1.52 19.36 -11.68
C ASN A 68 1.06 20.81 -11.95
N GLU A 69 0.00 21.01 -12.75
CA GLU A 69 -0.57 22.35 -12.99
C GLU A 69 -1.28 22.92 -11.74
N CYS A 70 -1.88 22.09 -10.89
CA CYS A 70 -2.39 22.52 -9.57
C CYS A 70 -1.29 22.86 -8.55
N TYR A 71 -0.07 22.32 -8.71
CA TYR A 71 1.05 22.66 -7.82
C TYR A 71 1.82 23.91 -8.28
N GLU A 72 1.85 24.22 -9.59
CA GLU A 72 2.53 25.41 -10.11
C GLU A 72 1.66 26.68 -10.13
N THR A 73 0.33 26.55 -10.07
CA THR A 73 -0.59 27.71 -10.02
C THR A 73 -0.89 28.22 -8.61
N HIS A 74 -0.66 27.43 -7.56
CA HIS A 74 -0.94 27.83 -6.17
C HIS A 74 0.20 28.54 -5.41
N GLU A 75 1.32 28.83 -6.07
CA GLU A 75 2.41 29.63 -5.47
C GLU A 75 2.49 31.08 -6.02
N LYS A 76 1.53 31.52 -6.86
CA LYS A 76 1.52 32.90 -7.39
C LYS A 76 0.24 33.72 -7.22
N GLU A 77 -0.83 33.18 -6.63
CA GLU A 77 -2.09 33.93 -6.43
C GLU A 77 -2.53 33.97 -4.95
N SER A 78 -1.59 34.18 -4.02
CA SER A 78 -1.93 34.49 -2.61
C SER A 78 -1.73 35.96 -2.26
N LEU A 79 -1.97 36.87 -3.21
CA LEU A 79 -2.21 38.28 -2.92
C LEU A 79 -3.35 38.80 -3.80
N GLN A 80 -4.42 39.21 -3.12
CA GLN A 80 -5.53 40.07 -3.57
C GLN A 80 -6.74 39.46 -4.30
N ASN A 81 -7.84 39.47 -3.55
CA ASN A 81 -9.17 39.96 -3.90
C ASN A 81 -10.29 38.95 -4.24
N GLU A 82 -11.25 38.94 -3.30
CA GLU A 82 -12.69 39.09 -3.48
C GLU A 82 -13.49 37.98 -4.19
N ALA A 83 -14.51 37.54 -3.45
CA ALA A 83 -15.57 36.67 -3.90
C ALA A 83 -16.34 37.27 -5.08
N THR A 84 -16.53 36.49 -6.14
CA THR A 84 -17.70 36.61 -7.02
C THR A 84 -18.03 35.27 -7.67
N GLN A 85 -19.33 34.98 -7.72
CA GLN A 85 -19.99 33.81 -8.30
C GLN A 85 -19.47 33.46 -9.69
N TYR A 86 -19.21 32.16 -9.94
CA TYR A 86 -19.17 31.62 -11.29
C TYR A 86 -20.38 30.70 -11.54
N ASP A 87 -21.03 31.03 -12.65
CA ASP A 87 -22.25 30.53 -13.26
C ASP A 87 -22.15 29.04 -13.64
N THR A 88 -23.10 28.23 -13.17
CA THR A 88 -23.18 26.78 -13.42
C THR A 88 -23.83 26.41 -14.76
N ASN A 89 -24.16 27.37 -15.63
CA ASN A 89 -24.87 27.12 -16.88
C ASN A 89 -24.00 27.28 -18.13
N HIS A 90 -22.79 26.69 -18.16
CA HIS A 90 -21.99 26.68 -19.38
C HIS A 90 -22.40 25.50 -20.30
N PRO A 91 -22.97 25.75 -21.50
CA PRO A 91 -23.52 24.70 -22.37
C PRO A 91 -22.48 23.70 -22.89
N GLU A 92 -21.18 24.00 -22.80
CA GLU A 92 -20.12 23.02 -23.11
C GLU A 92 -19.83 22.05 -21.96
N PHE A 93 -20.08 22.43 -20.70
CA PHE A 93 -19.91 21.56 -19.54
C PHE A 93 -20.97 20.45 -19.53
N ASP A 94 -22.23 20.81 -19.83
CA ASP A 94 -23.31 19.84 -20.01
C ASP A 94 -23.08 18.95 -21.24
N ARG A 95 -22.47 19.47 -22.30
CA ARG A 95 -22.13 18.67 -23.50
C ARG A 95 -21.01 17.67 -23.21
N TRP A 96 -19.99 18.07 -22.44
CA TRP A 96 -18.89 17.20 -22.03
C TRP A 96 -19.35 16.11 -21.05
N MET A 97 -20.16 16.47 -20.03
CA MET A 97 -20.75 15.54 -19.08
C MET A 97 -21.69 14.53 -19.77
N ASN A 98 -22.48 14.94 -20.78
CA ASN A 98 -23.35 14.02 -21.51
C ASN A 98 -22.62 13.09 -22.48
N LEU A 99 -21.43 13.47 -22.97
CA LEU A 99 -20.61 12.62 -23.83
C LEU A 99 -19.78 11.58 -23.06
N HIS A 100 -19.43 11.87 -21.79
CA HIS A 100 -18.46 11.06 -21.03
C HIS A 100 -18.99 10.46 -19.72
N ASN A 101 -20.26 10.69 -19.37
CA ASN A 101 -20.87 10.06 -18.20
C ASN A 101 -21.80 8.91 -18.63
N PRO A 102 -21.46 7.64 -18.33
CA PRO A 102 -22.36 6.52 -18.55
C PRO A 102 -23.43 6.50 -17.45
N LYS A 103 -24.37 7.45 -17.50
CA LYS A 103 -25.60 7.44 -16.69
C LYS A 103 -26.83 7.60 -17.57
N SER A 104 -27.05 6.66 -18.46
CA SER A 104 -28.40 6.35 -18.94
C SER A 104 -28.56 4.84 -19.14
N LYS A 105 -28.59 4.13 -18.01
CA LYS A 105 -29.40 2.93 -17.71
C LYS A 105 -28.99 2.43 -16.33
N ILE A 106 -29.40 3.17 -15.31
CA ILE A 106 -29.34 2.67 -13.93
C ILE A 106 -30.49 1.67 -13.78
N LYS A 107 -30.15 0.39 -13.87
CA LYS A 107 -30.79 -0.70 -13.12
C LYS A 107 -29.67 -1.64 -12.68
N ASP A 108 -29.45 -1.69 -11.37
CA ASP A 108 -28.66 -2.64 -10.59
C ASP A 108 -27.32 -3.12 -11.18
N SER A 109 -26.20 -2.75 -10.55
CA SER A 109 -24.99 -3.58 -10.68
C SER A 109 -23.93 -3.29 -9.61
N LYS A 110 -23.66 -4.30 -8.78
CA LYS A 110 -22.43 -4.48 -8.01
C LYS A 110 -21.21 -4.84 -8.90
N ASN A 111 -21.30 -4.61 -10.22
CA ASN A 111 -20.43 -5.19 -11.25
C ASN A 111 -19.94 -4.18 -12.32
N THR A 112 -19.95 -2.88 -12.04
CA THR A 112 -19.42 -1.89 -12.99
C THR A 112 -17.89 -1.85 -12.85
N PRO A 113 -17.09 -2.15 -13.91
CA PRO A 113 -15.64 -2.20 -13.81
C PRO A 113 -15.07 -0.83 -13.40
N THR A 114 -14.18 -0.81 -12.41
CA THR A 114 -13.46 0.41 -12.00
C THR A 114 -12.44 0.80 -13.07
N LEU A 115 -11.93 2.04 -13.04
CA LEU A 115 -10.79 2.43 -13.88
C LEU A 115 -9.58 1.51 -13.65
N ASP A 116 -9.47 0.96 -12.44
CA ASP A 116 -8.44 0.00 -12.10
C ASP A 116 -8.67 -1.36 -12.74
N ASP A 117 -9.92 -1.84 -12.80
CA ASP A 117 -10.30 -3.05 -13.54
C ASP A 117 -10.06 -2.88 -15.04
N ILE A 118 -10.37 -1.70 -15.58
CA ILE A 118 -10.12 -1.37 -16.99
C ILE A 118 -8.61 -1.38 -17.28
N ASN A 119 -7.81 -0.73 -16.45
CA ASN A 119 -6.34 -0.71 -16.60
C ASN A 119 -5.72 -2.11 -16.41
N GLN A 120 -6.26 -2.91 -15.48
CA GLN A 120 -5.84 -4.29 -15.30
C GLN A 120 -6.19 -5.15 -16.53
N LYS A 121 -7.41 -4.99 -17.06
CA LYS A 121 -7.84 -5.68 -18.29
C LYS A 121 -6.97 -5.30 -19.49
N LYS A 122 -6.69 -4.01 -19.68
CA LYS A 122 -5.75 -3.52 -20.71
C LYS A 122 -4.35 -4.10 -20.52
N PHE A 123 -3.87 -4.18 -19.27
CA PHE A 123 -2.59 -4.81 -18.96
C PHE A 123 -2.60 -6.31 -19.31
N ASP A 124 -3.64 -7.05 -18.93
CA ASP A 124 -3.75 -8.48 -19.20
C ASP A 124 -3.85 -8.75 -20.71
N GLU A 125 -4.56 -7.90 -21.47
CA GLU A 125 -4.61 -7.92 -22.93
C GLU A 125 -3.22 -7.64 -23.56
N TRP A 126 -2.50 -6.65 -23.02
CA TRP A 126 -1.13 -6.36 -23.45
C TRP A 126 -0.20 -7.55 -23.16
N VAL A 127 -0.23 -8.13 -21.96
CA VAL A 127 0.54 -9.32 -21.59
C VAL A 127 0.25 -10.49 -22.52
N LYS A 128 -1.02 -10.69 -22.92
CA LYS A 128 -1.39 -11.71 -23.92
C LYS A 128 -0.80 -11.45 -25.31
N SER A 129 -0.57 -10.18 -25.66
CA SER A 129 0.00 -9.77 -26.96
C SER A 129 1.52 -9.90 -27.04
N LEU A 130 2.19 -10.13 -25.91
CA LEU A 130 3.65 -10.26 -25.85
C LEU A 130 4.05 -11.70 -26.13
N ASP A 131 5.07 -11.86 -26.97
CA ASP A 131 5.65 -13.15 -27.30
C ASP A 131 6.89 -13.37 -26.42
N PHE A 132 6.67 -13.92 -25.22
CA PHE A 132 7.71 -14.19 -24.23
C PHE A 132 8.04 -15.69 -24.10
N GLY A 133 7.97 -16.44 -25.21
CA GLY A 133 8.38 -17.85 -25.31
C GLY A 133 8.27 -18.64 -24.00
N GLU A 134 7.06 -19.07 -23.62
CA GLU A 134 6.64 -19.96 -22.51
C GLU A 134 7.25 -19.83 -21.09
N LYS A 135 8.37 -19.14 -20.87
CA LYS A 135 9.18 -19.27 -19.65
C LYS A 135 8.94 -18.20 -18.59
N ILE A 136 8.32 -17.07 -18.96
CA ILE A 136 7.84 -16.06 -18.00
C ILE A 136 6.33 -16.22 -17.91
N SER A 137 5.83 -16.83 -16.82
CA SER A 137 4.40 -17.06 -16.67
C SER A 137 3.65 -15.72 -16.54
N ARG A 138 2.56 -15.58 -17.29
CA ARG A 138 1.68 -14.40 -17.31
C ARG A 138 1.26 -13.94 -15.91
N GLU A 139 1.12 -14.89 -14.99
CA GLU A 139 0.81 -14.67 -13.58
C GLU A 139 1.85 -13.77 -12.88
N HIS A 140 3.14 -13.92 -13.17
CA HIS A 140 4.19 -13.07 -12.61
C HIS A 140 4.06 -11.61 -13.07
N LEU A 141 3.74 -11.39 -14.34
CA LEU A 141 3.57 -10.03 -14.90
C LEU A 141 2.37 -9.32 -14.27
N THR A 142 1.23 -10.00 -14.16
CA THR A 142 0.01 -9.49 -13.50
C THR A 142 0.28 -9.17 -12.03
N PHE A 143 1.01 -10.03 -11.33
CA PHE A 143 1.38 -9.81 -9.93
C PHE A 143 2.28 -8.59 -9.75
N ASP A 144 3.33 -8.47 -10.57
CA ASP A 144 4.27 -7.37 -10.51
C ASP A 144 3.63 -6.03 -10.90
N PHE A 145 2.68 -6.06 -11.84
CA PHE A 145 1.87 -4.89 -12.17
C PHE A 145 1.00 -4.43 -11.00
N LYS A 146 0.27 -5.36 -10.36
CA LYS A 146 -0.54 -5.08 -9.17
C LYS A 146 0.31 -4.46 -8.05
N LYS A 147 1.50 -5.03 -7.80
CA LYS A 147 2.47 -4.50 -6.85
C LYS A 147 2.88 -3.06 -7.16
N GLY A 148 3.17 -2.78 -8.42
CA GLY A 148 3.56 -1.44 -8.88
C GLY A 148 2.51 -0.37 -8.65
N ARG A 149 1.24 -0.73 -8.82
CA ARG A 149 0.12 0.20 -8.61
C ARG A 149 -0.07 0.54 -7.14
N ILE A 150 0.07 -0.43 -6.25
CA ILE A 150 0.07 -0.18 -4.80
C ILE A 150 1.28 0.69 -4.42
N ASN A 151 2.47 0.39 -4.92
CA ASN A 151 3.67 1.21 -4.69
C ASN A 151 3.50 2.66 -5.18
N ALA A 152 2.90 2.85 -6.35
CA ALA A 152 2.58 4.19 -6.85
C ALA A 152 1.59 4.93 -5.94
N PHE A 153 0.58 4.23 -5.42
CA PHE A 153 -0.37 4.81 -4.47
C PHE A 153 0.28 5.19 -3.13
N ILE A 154 1.16 4.34 -2.59
CA ILE A 154 1.98 4.64 -1.40
C ILE A 154 2.71 5.97 -1.58
N GLN A 155 3.37 6.13 -2.72
CA GLN A 155 4.14 7.33 -3.02
C GLN A 155 3.26 8.55 -3.28
N GLN A 156 2.08 8.36 -3.91
CA GLN A 156 1.11 9.43 -4.16
C GLN A 156 0.52 9.97 -2.86
N GLN A 157 0.20 9.09 -1.92
CA GLN A 157 -0.35 9.48 -0.63
C GLN A 157 0.72 9.93 0.38
N ASN A 158 2.01 9.82 0.04
CA ASN A 158 3.14 10.02 0.94
C ASN A 158 3.07 9.15 2.20
N ILE A 159 2.76 7.86 2.03
CA ILE A 159 2.77 6.90 3.13
C ILE A 159 4.21 6.51 3.44
N GLU A 160 4.73 6.96 4.58
CA GLU A 160 6.14 6.77 4.96
C GLU A 160 6.38 5.54 5.82
N TYR A 161 5.36 5.10 6.56
CA TYR A 161 5.39 3.92 7.41
C TYR A 161 3.98 3.43 7.79
N LEU A 162 3.91 2.17 8.20
CA LEU A 162 2.80 1.64 8.98
C LEU A 162 3.19 1.60 10.45
N THR A 163 2.21 1.58 11.33
CA THR A 163 2.39 1.55 12.79
C THR A 163 1.83 0.26 13.37
N HIS A 164 2.55 -0.30 14.32
CA HIS A 164 2.08 -1.41 15.15
C HIS A 164 2.50 -1.14 16.60
N PHE A 165 1.54 -0.93 17.49
CA PHE A 165 1.83 -0.79 18.91
C PHE A 165 1.92 -2.16 19.57
N THR A 166 2.88 -2.33 20.47
CA THR A 166 3.08 -3.55 21.24
C THR A 166 3.70 -3.23 22.60
N ARG A 167 3.70 -4.21 23.49
CA ARG A 167 4.33 -4.13 24.80
C ARG A 167 5.84 -4.31 24.68
N LEU A 168 6.60 -3.61 25.52
CA LEU A 168 8.08 -3.68 25.55
C LEU A 168 8.58 -5.11 25.75
N GLU A 169 7.85 -5.90 26.54
CA GLU A 169 8.16 -7.31 26.81
C GLU A 169 8.21 -8.17 25.54
N ASN A 170 7.44 -7.81 24.51
CA ASN A 170 7.44 -8.53 23.24
C ASN A 170 8.56 -8.06 22.29
N LEU A 171 9.15 -6.90 22.54
CA LEU A 171 10.02 -6.22 21.59
C LEU A 171 11.22 -7.09 21.21
N GLU A 172 11.89 -7.69 22.19
CA GLU A 172 13.08 -8.50 21.90
C GLU A 172 12.76 -9.70 20.98
N ASN A 173 11.63 -10.37 21.19
CA ASN A 173 11.20 -11.47 20.32
C ASN A 173 10.82 -10.98 18.92
N ILE A 174 10.20 -9.80 18.82
CA ILE A 174 9.88 -9.19 17.54
C ILE A 174 11.14 -8.84 16.75
N LEU A 175 12.18 -8.32 17.40
CA LEU A 175 13.45 -8.00 16.72
C LEU A 175 14.15 -9.27 16.20
N LYS A 176 14.05 -10.39 16.94
CA LYS A 176 14.65 -11.68 16.56
C LYS A 176 13.88 -12.40 15.46
N HIS A 177 12.56 -12.45 15.56
CA HIS A 177 11.72 -13.35 14.75
C HIS A 177 10.81 -12.62 13.76
N GLY A 178 10.74 -11.29 13.83
CA GLY A 178 9.73 -10.49 13.14
C GLY A 178 8.41 -10.42 13.94
N LEU A 179 7.43 -9.72 13.37
CA LEU A 179 6.07 -9.76 13.90
C LEU A 179 5.43 -11.07 13.44
N LEU A 180 5.04 -11.88 14.42
CA LEU A 180 4.42 -13.19 14.22
C LEU A 180 2.93 -13.14 14.56
N SER A 181 2.16 -14.02 13.93
CA SER A 181 0.78 -14.29 14.36
C SER A 181 0.78 -15.02 15.70
N ARG A 182 -0.38 -15.03 16.39
CA ARG A 182 -0.53 -15.75 17.67
C ARG A 182 -0.26 -17.24 17.53
N GLU A 183 -0.74 -17.86 16.44
CA GLU A 183 -0.47 -19.27 16.17
C GLU A 183 1.01 -19.52 15.92
N ALA A 184 1.70 -18.65 15.17
CA ALA A 184 3.14 -18.77 14.96
C ALA A 184 3.91 -18.65 16.28
N ILE A 185 3.51 -17.73 17.17
CA ILE A 185 4.11 -17.60 18.50
C ILE A 185 3.89 -18.88 19.32
N ALA A 186 2.66 -19.41 19.34
CA ALA A 186 2.32 -20.62 20.07
C ALA A 186 3.06 -21.86 19.54
N SER A 187 3.13 -22.02 18.21
CA SER A 187 3.80 -23.17 17.59
C SER A 187 5.31 -23.16 17.80
N HIS A 188 5.93 -21.98 17.94
CA HIS A 188 7.35 -21.82 18.22
C HIS A 188 7.67 -21.73 19.73
N SER A 189 6.65 -21.87 20.61
CA SER A 189 6.80 -21.74 22.07
C SER A 189 7.49 -20.45 22.50
N ILE A 190 7.17 -19.33 21.83
CA ILE A 190 7.75 -18.02 22.12
C ILE A 190 6.94 -17.34 23.22
N ASP A 191 7.60 -16.94 24.31
CA ASP A 191 6.96 -16.16 25.36
C ASP A 191 6.48 -14.81 24.80
N SER A 192 5.19 -14.52 24.91
CA SER A 192 4.60 -13.27 24.42
C SER A 192 3.39 -12.87 25.24
N ILE A 193 3.24 -11.56 25.43
CA ILE A 193 2.09 -10.97 26.11
C ILE A 193 1.12 -10.44 25.06
N PHE A 194 -0.10 -10.97 25.08
CA PHE A 194 -1.19 -10.52 24.21
C PHE A 194 -2.14 -9.60 24.97
N ASN A 195 -2.59 -8.55 24.29
CA ASN A 195 -3.46 -7.53 24.87
C ASN A 195 -4.94 -7.94 24.95
N ASP A 196 -5.33 -9.03 24.29
CA ASP A 196 -6.72 -9.49 24.22
C ASP A 196 -6.77 -11.01 24.37
N SER A 197 -7.56 -11.50 25.33
CA SER A 197 -7.78 -12.93 25.56
C SER A 197 -8.78 -13.55 24.58
N LEU A 198 -9.63 -12.75 23.93
CA LEU A 198 -10.71 -13.21 23.06
C LEU A 198 -10.80 -12.34 21.80
N ARG A 199 -10.10 -12.75 20.73
CA ARG A 199 -10.43 -12.25 19.40
C ARG A 199 -11.55 -13.09 18.80
N LEU A 200 -12.73 -12.48 18.72
CA LEU A 200 -13.81 -12.98 17.87
C LEU A 200 -13.37 -12.88 16.40
N ASP A 201 -13.67 -13.94 15.65
CA ASP A 201 -13.63 -14.11 14.19
C ASP A 201 -12.34 -14.64 13.51
N ASN A 202 -12.62 -15.32 12.38
CA ASN A 202 -11.83 -16.23 11.53
C ASN A 202 -10.51 -15.69 10.93
N LEU A 203 -9.94 -14.60 11.47
CA LEU A 203 -8.65 -14.02 11.07
C LEU A 203 -7.60 -14.17 12.19
N GLN A 204 -7.69 -15.25 12.97
CA GLN A 204 -6.84 -15.49 14.16
C GLN A 204 -5.33 -15.53 13.87
N ASN A 205 -4.94 -15.73 12.60
CA ASN A 205 -3.55 -15.78 12.14
C ASN A 205 -3.06 -14.52 11.44
N SER A 206 -3.44 -13.36 11.95
CA SER A 206 -3.12 -12.11 11.28
C SER A 206 -2.46 -11.07 12.18
N ILE A 207 -1.70 -10.18 11.54
CA ILE A 207 -1.01 -9.06 12.19
C ILE A 207 -1.71 -7.77 11.77
N CYS A 208 -2.28 -7.07 12.74
CA CYS A 208 -2.95 -5.79 12.51
C CYS A 208 -1.96 -4.63 12.61
N THR A 209 -2.07 -3.69 11.68
CA THR A 209 -1.26 -2.47 11.64
C THR A 209 -2.15 -1.29 11.22
N SER A 210 -1.69 -0.06 11.45
CA SER A 210 -2.39 1.16 11.03
C SER A 210 -1.49 1.98 10.11
N ILE A 211 -2.04 2.60 9.06
CA ILE A 211 -1.26 3.43 8.14
C ILE A 211 -0.99 4.80 8.78
N SER A 212 0.29 5.22 8.82
CA SER A 212 0.80 6.53 9.27
C SER A 212 0.58 6.92 10.74
N PHE A 213 -0.52 6.51 11.37
CA PHE A 213 -0.82 6.81 12.77
C PHE A 213 -1.48 5.61 13.43
N PRO A 214 -1.14 5.26 14.69
CA PRO A 214 -1.74 4.10 15.36
C PRO A 214 -3.25 4.29 15.51
N ASN A 215 -3.99 3.18 15.58
CA ASN A 215 -5.37 3.16 16.06
C ASN A 215 -5.41 3.68 17.51
N TYR A 216 -5.47 5.00 17.66
CA TYR A 216 -5.27 5.68 18.94
C TYR A 216 -6.39 5.38 19.94
N LYS A 217 -7.60 5.06 19.46
CA LYS A 217 -8.74 4.68 20.30
C LYS A 217 -8.46 3.36 21.00
N MET A 218 -8.07 2.34 20.24
CA MET A 218 -7.69 1.04 20.78
C MET A 218 -6.43 1.16 21.64
N PHE A 219 -5.41 1.87 21.17
CA PHE A 219 -4.16 2.01 21.89
C PHE A 219 -4.33 2.76 23.22
N TYR A 220 -5.15 3.81 23.27
CA TYR A 220 -5.48 4.50 24.51
C TYR A 220 -6.18 3.58 25.51
N LYS A 221 -7.20 2.82 25.06
CA LYS A 221 -7.91 1.84 25.90
C LYS A 221 -6.94 0.82 26.53
N LEU A 222 -6.08 0.22 25.72
CA LEU A 222 -5.13 -0.79 26.19
C LEU A 222 -4.11 -0.23 27.20
N ARG A 223 -3.67 1.02 27.02
CA ARG A 223 -2.80 1.68 28.00
C ARG A 223 -3.49 1.96 29.32
N LEU A 224 -4.79 2.24 29.31
CA LEU A 224 -5.58 2.38 30.55
C LEU A 224 -5.79 1.04 31.27
N GLU A 225 -5.99 -0.03 30.51
CA GLU A 225 -6.16 -1.39 31.05
C GLU A 225 -4.86 -1.99 31.58
N SER A 226 -3.70 -1.44 31.18
CA SER A 226 -2.38 -1.88 31.61
C SER A 226 -1.46 -0.68 31.87
N PRO A 227 -1.70 0.10 32.95
CA PRO A 227 -1.00 1.36 33.22
C PRO A 227 0.49 1.16 33.53
N GLU A 228 0.86 0.01 34.09
CA GLU A 228 2.25 -0.35 34.42
C GLU A 228 3.02 -0.87 33.20
N ALA A 229 2.32 -1.21 32.10
CA ALA A 229 2.97 -1.73 30.91
C ALA A 229 3.68 -0.61 30.15
N ILE A 230 4.87 -0.92 29.64
CA ILE A 230 5.60 -0.02 28.76
C ILE A 230 5.26 -0.37 27.33
N TRP A 231 4.92 0.64 26.55
CA TRP A 231 4.48 0.48 25.18
C TRP A 231 5.50 1.05 24.22
N VAL A 232 5.67 0.35 23.10
CA VAL A 232 6.50 0.77 21.97
C VAL A 232 5.65 0.70 20.70
N ILE A 233 6.00 1.54 19.73
CA ILE A 233 5.34 1.59 18.42
C ILE A 233 6.39 1.30 17.36
N LEU A 234 6.16 0.26 16.58
CA LEU A 234 6.99 -0.09 15.44
C LEU A 234 6.52 0.71 14.23
N LYS A 235 7.44 1.42 13.59
CA LYS A 235 7.25 2.00 12.26
C LYS A 235 7.79 0.99 11.24
N LEU A 236 6.90 0.45 10.42
CA LEU A 236 7.18 -0.57 9.41
C LEU A 236 7.30 0.07 8.03
N ASP A 237 8.18 -0.48 7.18
CA ASP A 237 8.34 -0.05 5.79
C ASP A 237 7.03 -0.21 5.02
N PRO A 238 6.52 0.83 4.36
CA PRO A 238 5.27 0.76 3.61
C PRO A 238 5.31 -0.23 2.44
N CYS A 239 6.50 -0.67 2.00
CA CYS A 239 6.61 -1.67 0.93
C CYS A 239 5.88 -2.99 1.27
N ILE A 240 5.69 -3.30 2.55
CA ILE A 240 4.94 -4.49 2.98
C ILE A 240 3.51 -4.53 2.42
N LEU A 241 2.90 -3.38 2.10
CA LEU A 241 1.56 -3.30 1.51
C LEU A 241 1.45 -3.95 0.13
N HIS A 242 2.56 -4.05 -0.59
CA HIS A 242 2.61 -4.73 -1.89
C HIS A 242 3.50 -5.97 -1.86
N GLU A 243 4.47 -6.07 -0.98
CA GLU A 243 5.33 -7.26 -0.88
C GLU A 243 4.69 -8.45 -0.15
N LEU A 244 3.80 -8.18 0.81
CA LEU A 244 3.12 -9.19 1.62
C LEU A 244 1.61 -9.25 1.31
N LYS A 245 0.94 -10.31 1.79
CA LYS A 245 -0.51 -10.53 1.71
C LYS A 245 -1.24 -9.60 2.68
N ALA A 246 -1.46 -8.37 2.21
CA ALA A 246 -2.20 -7.32 2.91
C ALA A 246 -3.71 -7.35 2.60
N VAL A 247 -4.52 -7.23 3.65
CA VAL A 247 -5.97 -7.03 3.62
C VAL A 247 -6.26 -5.61 4.10
N PHE A 248 -6.89 -4.80 3.25
CA PHE A 248 -7.11 -3.37 3.47
C PHE A 248 -8.51 -3.13 4.05
N CYS A 249 -8.59 -2.75 5.32
CA CYS A 249 -9.85 -2.52 6.03
C CYS A 249 -10.05 -1.02 6.25
N HIS A 250 -11.06 -0.43 5.59
CA HIS A 250 -11.35 1.01 5.67
C HIS A 250 -11.86 1.47 7.06
N THR A 251 -12.12 0.54 7.96
CA THR A 251 -12.44 0.75 9.38
C THR A 251 -11.88 -0.47 10.16
N ASN A 252 -12.26 -0.64 11.43
CA ASN A 252 -11.79 -1.75 12.24
C ASN A 252 -12.05 -3.10 11.55
N ALA A 253 -11.05 -3.99 11.53
CA ALA A 253 -11.12 -5.26 10.79
C ALA A 253 -12.19 -6.22 11.34
N ALA A 254 -12.58 -6.10 12.61
CA ALA A 254 -13.64 -6.89 13.24
C ALA A 254 -15.04 -6.27 13.07
N SER A 255 -15.16 -5.12 12.38
CA SER A 255 -16.48 -4.52 12.15
C SER A 255 -17.30 -5.32 11.13
N LYS A 256 -18.62 -5.33 11.28
CA LYS A 256 -19.55 -5.98 10.33
C LYS A 256 -19.38 -5.47 8.88
N ALA A 257 -18.99 -4.21 8.72
CA ALA A 257 -18.72 -3.60 7.42
C ALA A 257 -17.56 -4.28 6.69
N ILE A 258 -16.58 -4.81 7.45
CA ILE A 258 -15.43 -5.54 6.91
C ILE A 258 -15.69 -7.05 6.88
N THR A 259 -16.20 -7.64 7.97
CA THR A 259 -16.36 -9.10 8.08
C THR A 259 -17.43 -9.67 7.16
N SER A 260 -18.34 -8.84 6.62
CA SER A 260 -19.31 -9.25 5.59
C SER A 260 -18.75 -9.25 4.16
N LEU A 261 -17.55 -8.71 3.94
CA LEU A 261 -16.93 -8.64 2.62
C LEU A 261 -16.01 -9.84 2.36
N PRO A 262 -16.02 -10.42 1.15
CA PRO A 262 -15.05 -11.44 0.78
C PRO A 262 -13.61 -10.91 0.82
N ILE A 263 -12.70 -11.68 1.42
CA ILE A 263 -11.30 -11.26 1.63
C ILE A 263 -10.59 -10.82 0.35
N HIS A 264 -10.87 -11.46 -0.79
CA HIS A 264 -10.23 -11.12 -2.07
C HIS A 264 -10.57 -9.69 -2.54
N GLN A 265 -11.75 -9.16 -2.15
CA GLN A 265 -12.14 -7.78 -2.46
C GLN A 265 -11.34 -6.78 -1.63
N LEU A 266 -10.96 -7.16 -0.40
CA LEU A 266 -10.16 -6.37 0.52
C LEU A 266 -8.66 -6.40 0.21
N MET A 267 -8.20 -7.27 -0.69
CA MET A 267 -6.79 -7.39 -1.10
C MET A 267 -6.50 -6.66 -2.43
N THR A 268 -7.27 -5.60 -2.73
CA THR A 268 -7.20 -4.85 -4.00
C THR A 268 -6.69 -3.43 -3.78
N LEU A 269 -6.19 -2.79 -4.85
CA LEU A 269 -5.85 -1.37 -4.79
C LEU A 269 -7.07 -0.50 -4.49
N ASP A 270 -8.25 -0.86 -4.99
CA ASP A 270 -9.49 -0.14 -4.71
C ASP A 270 -9.86 -0.22 -3.22
N ALA A 271 -9.64 -1.36 -2.55
CA ALA A 271 -9.80 -1.46 -1.10
C ALA A 271 -8.80 -0.57 -0.34
N LEU A 272 -7.53 -0.54 -0.77
CA LEU A 272 -6.53 0.39 -0.20
C LEU A 272 -6.95 1.85 -0.38
N LYS A 273 -7.37 2.25 -1.58
CA LYS A 273 -7.89 3.61 -1.86
C LYS A 273 -9.09 3.94 -0.97
N ASN A 274 -9.99 2.99 -0.77
CA ASN A 274 -11.19 3.18 0.04
C ASN A 274 -10.87 3.52 1.51
N MET A 275 -9.70 3.11 2.04
CA MET A 275 -9.24 3.53 3.37
C MET A 275 -9.01 5.04 3.50
N PHE A 276 -8.85 5.76 2.38
CA PHE A 276 -8.61 7.21 2.30
C PHE A 276 -9.82 8.00 1.78
N SER A 277 -10.94 7.31 1.54
CA SER A 277 -12.18 7.86 1.00
C SER A 277 -13.22 8.10 2.10
N GLY A 278 -14.34 8.73 1.77
CA GLY A 278 -15.48 8.93 2.67
C GLY A 278 -15.45 10.26 3.43
N ASN A 279 -16.12 10.31 4.59
CA ASN A 279 -16.26 11.52 5.41
C ASN A 279 -14.98 11.82 6.20
N ARG A 280 -13.98 12.35 5.49
CA ARG A 280 -12.67 12.70 6.01
C ARG A 280 -12.71 14.07 6.69
N ALA A 281 -12.14 14.15 7.89
CA ALA A 281 -12.00 15.42 8.59
C ALA A 281 -11.12 16.40 7.79
N ASN A 282 -11.51 17.68 7.82
CA ASN A 282 -10.69 18.75 7.25
C ASN A 282 -9.35 18.82 8.00
N ASN A 283 -8.25 19.00 7.26
CA ASN A 283 -6.89 19.22 7.79
C ASN A 283 -6.19 18.01 8.45
N ILE A 284 -6.53 16.76 8.08
CA ILE A 284 -5.63 15.62 8.36
C ILE A 284 -4.65 15.41 7.18
N PRO A 285 -3.38 15.04 7.45
CA PRO A 285 -2.40 14.74 6.39
C PRO A 285 -2.94 13.74 5.37
N SER A 286 -2.61 13.91 4.08
CA SER A 286 -3.07 13.03 2.98
C SER A 286 -2.77 11.55 3.23
N CYS A 287 -1.61 11.28 3.86
CA CYS A 287 -1.13 9.95 4.23
C CYS A 287 -1.91 9.27 5.35
N PHE A 288 -2.85 9.96 6.01
CA PHE A 288 -3.70 9.36 7.05
C PHE A 288 -4.95 8.76 6.42
N THR A 289 -5.37 7.60 6.92
CA THR A 289 -6.67 7.00 6.58
C THR A 289 -7.80 7.88 7.06
N THR A 290 -8.96 7.81 6.40
CA THR A 290 -10.15 8.55 6.81
C THR A 290 -10.56 8.14 8.22
N ASP A 291 -10.88 6.86 8.44
CA ASP A 291 -11.21 6.33 9.77
C ASP A 291 -9.92 6.06 10.56
N PRO A 292 -9.76 6.59 11.79
CA PRO A 292 -8.61 6.28 12.64
C PRO A 292 -8.56 4.83 13.14
N GLN A 293 -9.64 4.08 12.99
CA GLN A 293 -9.70 2.66 13.29
C GLN A 293 -9.44 1.77 12.07
N ALA A 294 -9.17 2.36 10.90
CA ALA A 294 -8.78 1.60 9.71
C ALA A 294 -7.51 0.77 10.00
N GLU A 295 -7.51 -0.46 9.49
CA GLU A 295 -6.46 -1.43 9.76
C GLU A 295 -5.98 -2.07 8.45
N VAL A 296 -4.67 -2.34 8.38
CA VAL A 296 -4.12 -3.27 7.40
C VAL A 296 -3.79 -4.56 8.13
N VAL A 297 -4.38 -5.64 7.66
CA VAL A 297 -4.24 -6.97 8.24
C VAL A 297 -3.33 -7.81 7.35
N PHE A 298 -2.21 -8.27 7.88
CA PHE A 298 -1.27 -9.15 7.18
C PHE A 298 -1.55 -10.61 7.52
N LEU A 299 -1.66 -11.44 6.48
CA LEU A 299 -1.97 -12.88 6.59
C LEU A 299 -0.72 -13.75 6.74
N GLU A 300 0.44 -13.13 6.90
CA GLU A 300 1.74 -13.79 7.03
C GLU A 300 2.64 -13.01 7.98
N THR A 301 3.75 -13.63 8.39
CA THR A 301 4.76 -13.01 9.24
C THR A 301 5.29 -11.73 8.57
N ILE A 302 5.54 -10.69 9.36
CA ILE A 302 6.29 -9.50 8.89
C ILE A 302 7.73 -9.63 9.39
N PRO A 303 8.69 -9.98 8.52
CA PRO A 303 10.10 -10.08 8.89
C PRO A 303 10.63 -8.79 9.54
N SER A 304 11.55 -8.94 10.49
CA SER A 304 12.14 -7.80 11.22
C SER A 304 12.87 -6.81 10.33
N LYS A 305 13.34 -7.23 9.14
CA LYS A 305 13.94 -6.34 8.12
C LYS A 305 13.02 -5.19 7.69
N TYR A 306 11.70 -5.32 7.86
CA TYR A 306 10.74 -4.26 7.53
C TYR A 306 10.53 -3.27 8.68
N ILE A 307 11.13 -3.47 9.86
CA ILE A 307 11.06 -2.52 10.97
C ILE A 307 12.06 -1.40 10.70
N LYS A 308 11.56 -0.20 10.37
CA LYS A 308 12.39 0.99 10.10
C LYS A 308 12.83 1.67 11.38
N GLU A 309 11.92 1.74 12.36
CA GLU A 309 12.12 2.50 13.60
C GLU A 309 11.23 1.95 14.72
N ILE A 310 11.73 1.99 15.94
CA ILE A 310 10.99 1.69 17.17
C ILE A 310 10.85 2.98 17.96
N SER A 311 9.63 3.49 18.04
CA SER A 311 9.28 4.69 18.78
C SER A 311 8.75 4.35 20.17
N PHE A 312 9.13 5.16 21.16
CA PHE A 312 8.66 5.04 22.55
C PHE A 312 8.36 6.43 23.11
N SER A 313 7.48 6.49 24.12
CA SER A 313 7.28 7.71 24.89
C SER A 313 8.51 8.02 25.73
N ASN A 314 8.68 9.27 26.17
CA ASN A 314 9.86 9.72 26.91
C ASN A 314 9.93 9.14 28.34
N HIS A 315 10.13 7.83 28.45
CA HIS A 315 10.31 7.11 29.70
C HIS A 315 11.70 6.50 29.73
N SER A 316 12.47 6.86 30.76
CA SER A 316 13.72 6.16 31.07
C SER A 316 13.37 4.78 31.63
N ASN A 317 13.72 3.73 30.91
CA ASN A 317 13.50 2.36 31.35
C ASN A 317 14.75 1.50 31.10
N HIS A 318 15.19 0.80 32.15
CA HIS A 318 16.41 -0.02 32.10
C HIS A 318 16.31 -1.17 31.07
N HIS A 319 15.15 -1.84 30.97
CA HIS A 319 14.93 -2.91 29.99
C HIS A 319 15.04 -2.35 28.57
N LEU A 320 14.33 -1.26 28.27
CA LEU A 320 14.40 -0.60 26.97
C LEU A 320 15.84 -0.17 26.64
N ASN A 321 16.57 0.41 27.60
CA ASN A 321 17.95 0.83 27.41
C ASN A 321 18.88 -0.36 27.08
N ASN A 322 18.65 -1.53 27.70
CA ASN A 322 19.40 -2.75 27.40
C ASN A 322 19.10 -3.29 26.00
N ILE A 323 17.82 -3.29 25.58
CA ILE A 323 17.45 -3.65 24.21
C ILE A 323 18.10 -2.69 23.22
N LYS A 324 17.99 -1.37 23.43
CA LYS A 324 18.63 -0.35 22.58
C LYS A 324 20.12 -0.62 22.41
N LYS A 325 20.84 -0.87 23.51
CA LYS A 325 22.28 -1.16 23.49
C LYS A 325 22.60 -2.42 22.69
N ARG A 326 21.78 -3.48 22.78
CA ARG A 326 22.00 -4.76 22.10
C ARG A 326 21.71 -4.70 20.59
N TYR A 327 20.70 -3.93 20.19
CA TYR A 327 20.17 -3.93 18.83
C TYR A 327 20.55 -2.69 18.01
N THR A 328 21.28 -1.74 18.58
CA THR A 328 21.91 -0.64 17.82
C THR A 328 23.22 -1.16 17.21
N PRO A 329 23.53 -0.88 15.91
CA PRO A 329 22.80 -0.01 14.98
C PRO A 329 21.81 -0.73 14.07
N GLN A 330 21.52 -2.01 14.30
CA GLN A 330 20.63 -2.79 13.42
C GLN A 330 19.22 -2.20 13.34
N PHE A 331 18.72 -1.63 14.44
CA PHE A 331 17.42 -0.98 14.50
C PHE A 331 17.52 0.44 15.04
N ASN A 332 16.69 1.33 14.51
CA ASN A 332 16.60 2.72 14.95
C ASN A 332 15.61 2.86 16.11
N PHE A 333 16.01 3.58 17.16
CA PHE A 333 15.18 3.82 18.35
C PHE A 333 14.98 5.32 18.55
N THR A 334 13.73 5.78 18.60
CA THR A 334 13.39 7.21 18.70
C THR A 334 12.37 7.50 19.79
N ILE A 335 12.42 8.73 20.30
CA ILE A 335 11.38 9.24 21.17
C ILE A 335 10.38 9.99 20.28
N ASP A 336 9.14 9.52 20.25
CA ASP A 336 8.06 10.15 19.48
C ASP A 336 6.77 10.11 20.29
N GLN A 337 6.60 11.14 21.13
CA GLN A 337 5.44 11.24 22.02
C GLN A 337 4.13 11.44 21.24
N SER A 338 4.19 11.96 20.01
CA SER A 338 2.99 12.31 19.23
C SER A 338 2.13 11.09 18.92
N LEU A 339 2.77 9.93 18.68
CA LEU A 339 2.09 8.64 18.42
C LEU A 339 1.36 8.06 19.65
N PHE A 340 1.61 8.60 20.84
CA PHE A 340 0.97 8.21 22.09
C PHE A 340 -0.20 9.13 22.46
N THR A 341 -0.60 10.02 21.55
CA THR A 341 -1.70 10.96 21.73
C THR A 341 -2.83 10.70 20.72
N PRO A 342 -4.04 11.23 20.94
CA PRO A 342 -5.10 11.16 19.93
C PRO A 342 -4.66 11.81 18.62
N ARG A 343 -5.19 11.30 17.50
CA ARG A 343 -5.00 11.93 16.18
C ARG A 343 -5.56 13.35 16.19
N SER A 344 -5.04 14.24 15.34
CA SER A 344 -5.44 15.66 15.30
C SER A 344 -6.94 15.88 15.09
N ASP A 345 -7.63 14.95 14.42
CA ASP A 345 -9.06 14.97 14.16
C ASP A 345 -9.90 14.19 15.18
N TYR A 346 -9.37 13.85 16.35
CA TYR A 346 -10.11 13.07 17.35
C TYR A 346 -11.49 13.67 17.69
N LYS A 347 -11.63 15.01 17.62
CA LYS A 347 -12.90 15.72 17.84
C LYS A 347 -13.97 15.31 16.81
N HIS A 348 -13.60 15.21 15.52
CA HIS A 348 -14.49 14.71 14.45
C HIS A 348 -15.03 13.32 14.78
N TRP A 349 -14.19 12.46 15.34
CA TRP A 349 -14.52 11.07 15.68
C TRP A 349 -15.06 10.87 17.10
N SER A 350 -15.26 11.95 17.86
CA SER A 350 -15.79 11.90 19.23
C SER A 350 -17.30 12.10 19.29
N GLN A 351 -17.89 12.67 18.24
CA GLN A 351 -19.32 12.98 18.12
C GLN A 351 -20.16 11.85 17.51
N SER A 352 -19.52 10.80 17.00
CA SER A 352 -20.20 9.60 16.49
C SER A 352 -20.35 8.57 17.63
N LYS A 353 -21.37 8.75 18.46
CA LYS A 353 -21.87 7.74 19.39
C LYS A 353 -23.33 7.44 19.07
#